data_AF-A0A2E6YMH6-F1
#
_entry.id   AF-A0A2E6YMH6-F1
#
_cell.length_a   1.000
_cell.length_b   1.000
_cell.length_c   1.000
_cell.angle_alpha   90.00
_cell.angle_beta   90.00
_cell.angle_gamma   90.00
#
_symmetry.space_group_name_H-M   'P 1'
#
loop_
_entity.id
_entity.type
_entity.pdbx_description
1 polymer ?
#
loop_
_entity_poly.entity_id
_entity_poly.type
_entity_poly.pdbx_seq_one_letter_code
_entity_poly.pdbx_strand_id
1 'polypeptide(L)'
;MAGPIPFERAARDEQCSRSEFKAQRDKLEALLREAKQAAIQRAEVPAAERHRAEMSLEQDVEHRLQRLILRAKGMVSEEMLVRHQREIPVDEIPDYAVTHLLAELGEKELQNTL
;
A
#
# COMPACT_ATOMS: atom_id res chain seq x y z
N MET A 1 -5.59 -31.40 25.38
CA MET A 1 -4.25 -30.78 25.35
C MET A 1 -3.89 -30.53 23.89
N ALA A 2 -4.25 -29.37 23.35
CA ALA A 2 -3.88 -29.01 21.98
C ALA A 2 -2.43 -28.51 22.01
N GLY A 3 -1.55 -29.18 21.26
CA GLY A 3 -0.15 -28.79 21.13
C GLY A 3 -0.01 -27.41 20.49
N PRO A 4 1.15 -26.75 20.66
CA PRO A 4 1.39 -25.44 20.06
C PRO A 4 1.27 -25.54 18.54
N ILE A 5 0.49 -24.63 17.96
CA ILE A 5 0.24 -24.54 16.52
C ILE A 5 1.61 -24.37 15.84
N PRO A 6 1.93 -25.17 14.81
CA PRO A 6 3.24 -25.15 14.18
C PRO A 6 3.54 -23.79 13.55
N PHE A 7 4.77 -23.36 13.77
CA PHE A 7 5.47 -22.15 13.35
C PHE A 7 5.50 -21.87 11.83
N GLU A 8 4.63 -22.49 11.02
CA GLU A 8 4.70 -22.41 9.55
C GLU A 8 4.14 -21.10 8.95
N ARG A 9 3.54 -20.22 9.76
CA ARG A 9 3.29 -18.83 9.34
C ARG A 9 4.43 -17.87 9.64
N ALA A 10 5.41 -18.28 10.45
CA ALA A 10 6.61 -17.48 10.74
C ALA A 10 7.66 -17.56 9.61
N ALA A 11 7.44 -18.40 8.60
CA ALA A 11 8.32 -18.52 7.43
C ALA A 11 7.93 -17.60 6.26
N ARG A 12 7.10 -16.56 6.49
CA ARG A 12 6.96 -15.42 5.57
C ARG A 12 7.95 -14.28 5.90
N ASP A 13 8.92 -14.55 6.76
CA ASP A 13 10.11 -13.71 7.00
C ASP A 13 11.14 -13.85 5.87
N GLU A 14 10.70 -14.00 4.61
CA GLU A 14 11.55 -13.58 3.50
C GLU A 14 11.64 -12.07 3.62
N GLN A 15 12.76 -11.59 4.16
CA GLN A 15 13.12 -10.19 4.27
C GLN A 15 12.85 -9.53 2.92
N CYS A 16 11.66 -8.93 2.76
CA CYS A 16 11.28 -8.28 1.53
C CYS A 16 12.37 -7.26 1.22
N SER A 17 12.98 -7.40 0.06
CA SER A 17 14.06 -6.55 -0.37
C SER A 17 13.51 -5.16 -0.71
N ARG A 18 14.37 -4.15 -0.67
CA ARG A 18 14.03 -2.80 -1.16
C ARG A 18 13.53 -2.83 -2.61
N SER A 19 14.03 -3.76 -3.42
CA SER A 19 13.59 -3.99 -4.79
C SER A 19 12.16 -4.52 -4.88
N GLU A 20 11.78 -5.48 -4.04
CA GLU A 20 10.41 -6.02 -4.01
C GLU A 20 9.41 -4.97 -3.55
N PHE A 21 9.77 -4.19 -2.53
CA PHE A 21 8.95 -3.05 -2.11
C PHE A 21 8.73 -2.08 -3.26
N LYS A 22 9.81 -1.69 -3.96
CA LYS A 22 9.73 -0.79 -5.09
C LYS A 22 8.85 -1.37 -6.19
N ALA A 23 9.03 -2.64 -6.55
CA ALA A 23 8.22 -3.30 -7.57
C ALA A 23 6.73 -3.34 -7.18
N GLN A 24 6.42 -3.64 -5.91
CA GLN A 24 5.05 -3.66 -5.42
C GLN A 24 4.43 -2.26 -5.42
N ARG A 25 5.17 -1.24 -4.99
CA ARG A 25 4.73 0.16 -5.03
C ARG A 25 4.46 0.61 -6.46
N ASP A 26 5.40 0.38 -7.37
CA ASP A 26 5.30 0.78 -8.78
C ASP A 26 4.13 0.06 -9.48
N LYS A 27 3.89 -1.22 -9.16
CA LYS A 27 2.70 -1.95 -9.62
C LYS A 27 1.41 -1.31 -9.13
N LEU A 28 1.34 -0.97 -7.84
CA LEU A 28 0.15 -0.35 -7.27
C LEU A 28 -0.10 1.06 -7.83
N GLU A 29 0.96 1.83 -8.06
CA GLU A 29 0.90 3.14 -8.72
C GLU A 29 0.26 3.02 -10.11
N ALA A 30 0.75 2.09 -10.94
CA ALA A 30 0.22 1.86 -12.28
C ALA A 30 -1.28 1.52 -12.24
N LEU A 31 -1.68 0.60 -11.35
CA LEU A 31 -3.09 0.20 -11.21
C LEU A 31 -4.00 1.35 -10.76
N LEU A 32 -3.55 2.16 -9.79
CA LEU A 32 -4.30 3.33 -9.33
C LEU A 32 -4.44 4.38 -10.44
N ARG A 33 -3.36 4.59 -11.21
CA ARG A 33 -3.36 5.51 -12.36
C ARG A 33 -4.33 5.05 -13.43
N GLU A 34 -4.29 3.77 -13.82
CA GLU A 34 -5.20 3.18 -14.79
C GLU A 34 -6.67 3.28 -14.35
N ALA A 35 -6.98 2.92 -13.10
CA ALA A 35 -8.34 2.99 -12.56
C ALA A 35 -8.90 4.43 -12.61
N LYS A 36 -8.08 5.41 -12.20
CA LYS A 36 -8.48 6.82 -12.20
C LYS A 36 -8.57 7.41 -13.60
N GLN A 37 -7.68 7.03 -14.50
CA GLN A 37 -7.74 7.47 -15.90
C GLN A 37 -9.00 6.91 -16.57
N ALA A 38 -9.37 5.66 -16.29
CA ALA A 38 -10.64 5.08 -16.74
C ALA A 38 -11.85 5.85 -16.16
N ALA A 39 -11.80 6.28 -14.90
CA ALA A 39 -12.84 7.11 -14.30
C ALA A 39 -12.96 8.49 -14.97
N ILE A 40 -11.83 9.15 -15.27
CA ILE A 40 -11.82 10.43 -16.00
C ILE A 40 -12.36 10.28 -17.42
N GLN A 41 -12.06 9.18 -18.10
CA GLN A 41 -12.59 8.92 -19.45
C GLN A 41 -14.10 8.63 -19.45
N ARG A 42 -14.61 8.00 -18.38
CA ARG A 42 -16.05 7.75 -18.20
C ARG A 42 -16.82 9.01 -17.82
N ALA A 43 -16.22 9.87 -17.01
CA ALA A 43 -16.76 11.20 -16.78
C ALA A 43 -16.61 12.00 -18.09
N GLU A 44 -17.65 12.68 -18.56
CA GLU A 44 -17.60 13.49 -19.79
C GLU A 44 -16.79 14.79 -19.57
N VAL A 45 -15.53 14.66 -19.13
CA VAL A 45 -14.66 15.79 -18.79
C VAL A 45 -14.33 16.57 -20.07
N PRO A 46 -14.65 17.88 -20.11
CA PRO A 46 -14.36 18.73 -21.25
C PRO A 46 -12.87 18.70 -21.59
N ALA A 47 -12.53 18.72 -22.88
CA ALA A 47 -11.14 18.66 -23.34
C ALA A 47 -10.23 19.75 -22.71
N ALA A 48 -10.80 20.93 -22.42
CA ALA A 48 -10.10 22.03 -21.76
C ALA A 48 -9.71 21.75 -20.29
N GLU A 49 -10.40 20.83 -19.63
CA GLU A 49 -10.15 20.48 -18.22
C GLU A 49 -9.35 19.19 -18.05
N ARG A 50 -9.16 18.41 -19.13
CA ARG A 50 -8.46 17.11 -19.10
C ARG A 50 -7.04 17.23 -18.55
N HIS A 51 -6.27 18.20 -19.02
CA HIS A 51 -4.89 18.38 -18.55
C HIS A 51 -4.81 18.70 -17.05
N ARG A 52 -5.76 19.49 -16.54
CA ARG A 52 -5.86 19.80 -15.10
C ARG A 52 -6.30 18.55 -14.31
N ALA A 53 -7.22 17.77 -14.85
CA ALA A 53 -7.67 16.52 -14.25
C ALA A 53 -6.54 15.47 -14.19
N GLU A 54 -5.69 15.39 -15.22
CA GLU A 54 -4.51 14.52 -15.25
C GLU A 54 -3.46 14.94 -14.22
N MET A 55 -3.13 16.22 -14.11
CA MET A 55 -2.21 16.72 -13.09
C MET A 55 -2.73 16.46 -11.66
N SER A 56 -4.04 16.64 -11.45
CA SER A 56 -4.68 16.32 -10.17
C SER A 56 -4.70 14.82 -9.89
N LEU A 57 -4.73 13.98 -10.93
CA LEU A 57 -4.69 12.53 -10.81
C LEU A 57 -3.35 12.08 -10.25
N GLU A 58 -2.23 12.57 -10.79
CA GLU A 58 -0.88 12.21 -10.34
C GLU A 58 -0.68 12.51 -8.85
N GLN A 59 -1.08 13.71 -8.42
CA GLN A 59 -1.00 14.10 -7.01
C GLN A 59 -1.88 13.21 -6.11
N ASP A 60 -3.10 12.85 -6.55
CA ASP A 60 -3.94 11.98 -5.74
C ASP A 60 -3.42 10.54 -5.69
N VAL A 61 -2.80 10.02 -6.77
CA VAL A 61 -2.15 8.71 -6.77
C VAL A 61 -1.00 8.69 -5.76
N GLU A 62 -0.12 9.70 -5.81
CA GLU A 62 1.00 9.81 -4.87
C GLU A 62 0.52 9.89 -3.42
N HIS A 63 -0.44 10.77 -3.12
CA HIS A 63 -1.00 10.88 -1.77
C HIS A 63 -1.66 9.58 -1.29
N ARG A 64 -2.36 8.86 -2.18
CA ARG A 64 -2.95 7.55 -1.83
C ARG A 64 -1.88 6.53 -1.48
N LEU A 65 -0.83 6.42 -2.30
CA LEU A 65 0.28 5.51 -2.03
C LEU A 65 0.96 5.82 -0.69
N GLN A 66 1.25 7.10 -0.42
CA GLN A 66 1.84 7.52 0.85
C GLN A 66 0.93 7.16 2.03
N ARG A 67 -0.38 7.39 1.94
CA ARG A 67 -1.35 6.99 2.99
C ARG A 67 -1.37 5.48 3.21
N LEU A 68 -1.32 4.68 2.15
CA LEU A 68 -1.30 3.22 2.26
C LEU A 68 -0.02 2.72 2.92
N ILE A 69 1.14 3.26 2.53
CA ILE A 69 2.44 2.93 3.15
C ILE A 69 2.43 3.32 4.63
N LEU A 70 1.98 4.52 4.96
CA LEU A 70 1.91 4.98 6.36
C LEU A 70 0.99 4.09 7.19
N ARG A 71 -0.18 3.72 6.65
CA ARG A 71 -1.11 2.80 7.31
C ARG A 71 -0.47 1.43 7.53
N ALA A 72 0.22 0.90 6.53
CA ALA A 72 0.90 -0.39 6.62
C ALA A 72 1.99 -0.36 7.72
N LYS A 73 2.76 0.73 7.80
CA LYS A 73 3.75 0.91 8.88
C LYS A 73 3.10 1.06 10.25
N GLY A 74 1.98 1.77 10.34
CA GLY A 74 1.17 1.84 11.56
C GLY A 74 0.73 0.46 12.06
N MET A 75 0.30 -0.42 11.16
CA MET A 75 -0.06 -1.80 11.49
C MET A 75 1.12 -2.61 12.02
N VAL A 76 2.32 -2.47 11.43
CA VAL A 76 3.53 -3.12 11.95
C VAL A 76 3.92 -2.55 13.31
N SER A 77 3.85 -1.23 13.49
CA SER A 77 4.11 -0.57 14.78
C SER A 77 3.19 -1.10 15.88
N GLU A 78 1.89 -1.21 15.60
CA GLU A 78 0.90 -1.77 16.53
C GLU A 78 1.17 -3.26 16.81
N GLU A 79 1.50 -4.05 15.79
CA GLU A 79 1.84 -5.46 15.95
C GLU A 79 3.07 -5.64 16.84
N MET A 80 4.10 -4.81 16.65
CA MET A 80 5.32 -4.80 17.47
C MET A 80 5.02 -4.44 18.92
N LEU A 81 4.15 -3.47 19.15
CA LEU A 81 3.73 -3.09 20.50
C LEU A 81 2.94 -4.22 21.18
N VAL A 82 1.95 -4.79 20.50
CA VAL A 82 1.04 -5.79 21.09
C VAL A 82 1.71 -7.14 21.27
N ARG A 83 2.44 -7.64 20.26
CA ARG A 83 3.02 -8.99 20.30
C ARG A 83 4.38 -9.05 20.97
N HIS A 84 5.17 -7.99 20.83
CA HIS A 84 6.56 -7.98 21.25
C HIS A 84 6.84 -7.00 22.40
N GLN A 85 5.83 -6.26 22.89
CA GLN A 85 5.99 -5.22 23.90
C GLN A 85 7.08 -4.21 23.54
N ARG A 86 7.24 -3.97 22.24
CA ARG A 86 8.27 -3.10 21.69
C ARG A 86 7.62 -1.98 20.90
N GLU A 87 7.76 -0.77 21.41
CA GLU A 87 7.38 0.43 20.68
C GLU A 87 8.41 0.69 19.58
N ILE A 88 7.94 0.79 18.33
CA ILE A 88 8.75 1.22 17.19
C ILE A 88 7.99 2.36 16.50
N PRO A 89 8.54 3.57 16.46
CA PRO A 89 7.95 4.69 15.73
C PRO A 89 7.73 4.35 14.26
N VAL A 90 6.63 4.86 13.69
CA VAL A 90 6.25 4.58 12.30
C VAL A 90 7.31 5.04 11.29
N ASP A 91 8.02 6.13 11.58
CA ASP A 91 9.10 6.66 10.75
C ASP A 91 10.38 5.82 10.79
N GLU A 92 10.59 5.05 11.85
CA GLU A 92 11.72 4.11 11.97
C GLU A 92 11.47 2.77 11.26
N ILE A 93 10.21 2.47 10.91
CA ILE A 93 9.87 1.23 10.19
C ILE A 93 10.31 1.36 8.73
N PRO A 94 11.18 0.48 8.24
CA PRO A 94 11.62 0.53 6.85
C PRO A 94 10.47 0.15 5.92
N ASP A 95 10.36 0.86 4.80
CA ASP A 95 9.33 0.63 3.78
C ASP A 95 9.23 -0.83 3.34
N TYR A 96 10.36 -1.50 3.18
CA TYR A 96 10.37 -2.88 2.70
C TYR A 96 9.76 -3.87 3.69
N ALA A 97 9.71 -3.57 5.00
CA ALA A 97 9.06 -4.42 5.99
C ALA A 97 7.53 -4.47 5.81
N VAL A 98 6.94 -3.51 5.08
CA VAL A 98 5.50 -3.44 4.87
C VAL A 98 5.06 -3.89 3.49
N THR A 99 5.93 -4.54 2.71
CA THR A 99 5.66 -4.93 1.31
C THR A 99 4.40 -5.78 1.16
N HIS A 100 4.21 -6.80 2.03
CA HIS A 100 3.04 -7.66 2.00
C HIS A 100 1.75 -6.93 2.39
N LEU A 101 1.80 -6.06 3.41
CA LEU A 101 0.67 -5.23 3.81
C LEU A 101 0.29 -4.22 2.73
N LEU A 102 1.28 -3.66 2.02
CA LEU A 102 1.04 -2.74 0.91
C LEU A 102 0.30 -3.45 -0.23
N ALA A 103 0.59 -4.73 -0.49
CA ALA A 103 -0.16 -5.53 -1.45
C ALA A 103 -1.63 -5.70 -1.02
N GLU A 104 -1.86 -6.18 0.21
CA GLU A 104 -3.22 -6.41 0.72
C GLU A 104 -4.07 -5.13 0.82
N LEU A 105 -3.47 -4.04 1.31
CA LEU A 105 -4.15 -2.76 1.40
C LEU A 105 -4.38 -2.13 0.02
N GLY A 106 -3.43 -2.31 -0.90
CA GLY A 106 -3.56 -1.85 -2.28
C GLY A 106 -4.71 -2.53 -3.02
N GLU A 107 -4.88 -3.85 -2.86
CA GLU A 107 -6.02 -4.58 -3.44
C GLU A 107 -7.36 -4.06 -2.91
N LYS A 108 -7.46 -3.81 -1.60
CA LYS A 108 -8.66 -3.23 -0.98
C LYS A 108 -8.94 -1.81 -1.46
N GLU A 109 -7.90 -0.99 -1.62
CA GLU A 109 -8.04 0.37 -2.13
C GLU A 109 -8.57 0.39 -3.58
N LEU A 110 -8.06 -0.52 -4.43
CA LEU A 110 -8.51 -0.66 -5.80
C LEU A 110 -9.97 -1.12 -5.88
N GLN A 111 -10.38 -2.07 -5.03
CA GLN A 111 -11.78 -2.51 -4.93
C GLN A 111 -12.74 -1.40 -4.52
N ASN A 112 -12.31 -0.46 -3.68
CA ASN A 112 -13.13 0.69 -3.27
C ASN A 112 -13.15 1.82 -4.32
N THR A 113 -12.24 1.80 -5.29
CA THR A 113 -12.08 2.86 -6.30
C THR A 113 -12.74 2.51 -7.64
N LEU A 114 -12.96 1.22 -7.91
CA LEU A 114 -13.70 0.70 -9.07
C LEU A 114 -15.22 0.73 -8.86
#